data_AF-A0A0L8LWV2-F1
#
_entry.id   AF-A0A0L8LWV2-F1
#
_cell.length_a   1.000
_cell.length_b   1.000
_cell.length_c   1.000
_cell.angle_alpha   90.00
_cell.angle_beta   90.00
_cell.angle_gamma   90.00
#
_symmetry.space_group_name_H-M   'P 1'
#
loop_
_entity.id
_entity.type
_entity.pdbx_description
1 polymer ?
#
loop_
_entity_poly.entity_id
_entity_poly.type
_entity_poly.pdbx_seq_one_letter_code
_entity_poly.pdbx_strand_id
1 'polypeptide(L)'
;MGLDITVLAVDWERLERTPAGEREGLLYEAMDPEDEPGSWPEPEEGWVFPASPKVPFSGRYEFRRTLGSYKPHFWAADGWDRARGFADPALREPLDGFLRGLIWWGPDPDDEDDGLDGADGRLFPSDPAPTGPRRLLVRRPPEVLSLAAHWGRAAPRLEGLRDTYDARAARPGGWVPDFDAFDALLRQWAEVVDESARRGWGLLGLTV
;
A
#
# COMPACT_ATOMS: atom_id res chain seq x y z
N MET A 1 -9.55 -17.09 7.28
CA MET A 1 -8.15 -16.66 7.17
C MET A 1 -8.14 -15.21 6.71
N GLY A 2 -7.27 -14.35 7.24
CA GLY A 2 -7.19 -12.94 6.86
C GLY A 2 -6.21 -12.75 5.71
N LEU A 3 -6.44 -11.73 4.88
CA LEU A 3 -5.52 -11.31 3.82
C LEU A 3 -4.30 -10.63 4.45
N ASP A 4 -3.11 -10.93 3.95
CA ASP A 4 -1.87 -10.23 4.27
C ASP A 4 -1.52 -9.19 3.20
N ILE A 5 -0.59 -8.31 3.49
CA ILE A 5 -0.06 -7.32 2.56
C ILE A 5 1.39 -7.04 2.88
N THR A 6 2.23 -7.12 1.84
CA THR A 6 3.60 -6.63 1.85
C THR A 6 3.74 -5.57 0.79
N VAL A 7 4.27 -4.40 1.16
CA VAL A 7 4.50 -3.32 0.18
C VAL A 7 5.95 -3.34 -0.28
N LEU A 8 6.13 -3.33 -1.60
CA LEU A 8 7.42 -3.17 -2.26
C LEU A 8 7.47 -1.81 -2.97
N ALA A 9 8.57 -1.09 -2.77
CA ALA A 9 8.99 -0.03 -3.68
C ALA A 9 10.03 -0.59 -4.65
N VAL A 10 9.85 -0.38 -5.94
CA VAL A 10 10.69 -0.99 -6.98
C VAL A 10 11.08 0.05 -8.03
N ASP A 11 12.34 -0.02 -8.47
CA ASP A 11 12.80 0.68 -9.68
C ASP A 11 12.01 0.17 -10.89
N TRP A 12 11.07 0.99 -11.35
CA TRP A 12 10.13 0.63 -12.41
C TRP A 12 10.82 0.38 -13.74
N GLU A 13 11.84 1.19 -14.05
CA GLU A 13 12.59 1.10 -15.29
C GLU A 13 13.42 -0.19 -15.33
N ARG A 14 13.90 -0.65 -14.17
CA ARG A 14 14.57 -1.95 -14.05
C ARG A 14 13.58 -3.10 -14.23
N LEU A 15 12.41 -3.02 -13.59
CA LEU A 15 11.36 -4.04 -13.68
C LEU A 15 10.83 -4.20 -15.11
N GLU A 16 10.65 -3.10 -15.84
CA GLU A 16 10.23 -3.10 -17.25
C GLU A 16 11.26 -3.78 -18.17
N ARG A 17 12.56 -3.63 -17.88
CA ARG A 17 13.63 -4.29 -18.65
C ARG A 17 13.78 -5.77 -18.35
N THR A 18 13.34 -6.24 -17.18
CA THR A 18 13.34 -7.66 -16.83
C THR A 18 12.38 -8.43 -17.74
N PRO A 19 12.74 -9.62 -18.25
CA PRO A 19 11.83 -10.47 -19.02
C PRO A 19 10.54 -10.78 -18.23
N ALA A 20 9.39 -10.74 -18.90
CA ALA A 20 8.09 -10.89 -18.23
C ALA A 20 7.97 -12.19 -17.39
N GLY A 21 8.55 -13.30 -17.87
CA GLY A 21 8.54 -14.58 -17.15
C GLY A 21 9.43 -14.64 -15.91
N GLU A 22 10.30 -13.67 -15.68
CA GLU A 22 11.19 -13.59 -14.51
C GLU A 22 10.69 -12.62 -13.45
N ARG A 23 9.83 -11.65 -13.83
CA ARG A 23 9.38 -10.55 -12.94
C ARG A 23 8.67 -11.07 -11.70
N GLU A 24 7.75 -12.02 -11.85
CA GLU A 24 6.95 -12.56 -10.74
C GLU A 24 7.82 -13.27 -9.69
N GLY A 25 8.80 -14.06 -10.14
CA GLY A 25 9.76 -14.72 -9.24
C GLY A 25 10.63 -13.72 -8.47
N LEU A 26 11.07 -12.62 -9.12
CA LEU A 26 11.81 -11.56 -8.44
C LEU A 26 10.95 -10.80 -7.43
N LEU A 27 9.67 -10.56 -7.74
CA LEU A 27 8.76 -9.91 -6.79
C LEU A 27 8.48 -10.81 -5.58
N TYR A 28 8.30 -12.11 -5.81
CA TYR A 28 8.17 -13.08 -4.71
C TYR A 28 9.42 -13.09 -3.83
N GLU A 29 10.62 -13.16 -4.43
CA GLU A 29 11.91 -13.10 -3.71
C GLU A 29 12.11 -11.77 -2.95
N ALA A 30 11.59 -10.65 -3.43
CA ALA A 30 11.67 -9.38 -2.72
C ALA A 30 10.65 -9.28 -1.57
N MET A 31 9.48 -9.92 -1.72
CA MET A 31 8.43 -9.95 -0.72
C MET A 31 8.78 -10.88 0.45
N ASP A 32 9.23 -12.09 0.10
CA ASP A 32 9.54 -13.21 0.97
C ASP A 32 10.95 -13.74 0.60
N PRO A 33 12.01 -12.98 0.95
CA PRO A 33 13.37 -13.44 0.72
C PRO A 33 13.60 -14.75 1.48
N GLU A 34 14.21 -15.74 0.83
CA GLU A 34 14.60 -16.98 1.50
C GLU A 34 15.54 -16.65 2.67
N ASP A 35 15.02 -16.72 3.89
CA ASP A 35 15.82 -16.62 5.10
C ASP A 35 16.76 -17.81 5.22
N GLU A 36 17.90 -17.64 5.91
CA GLU A 36 18.74 -18.78 6.28
C GLU A 36 17.89 -19.83 7.02
N PRO A 37 17.98 -21.13 6.65
CA PRO A 37 17.10 -22.15 7.19
C PRO A 37 17.23 -22.23 8.72
N GLY A 38 16.13 -21.91 9.42
CA GLY A 38 16.03 -21.98 10.88
C GLY A 38 15.80 -20.64 11.60
N SER A 39 15.74 -19.53 10.87
CA SER A 39 15.36 -18.22 11.40
C SER A 39 14.10 -17.73 10.67
N TRP A 40 12.97 -17.66 11.37
CA TRP A 40 11.81 -16.87 10.94
C TRP A 40 11.77 -15.62 11.84
N PRO A 41 12.69 -14.65 11.66
CA PRO A 41 12.63 -13.45 12.46
C PRO A 41 11.31 -12.74 12.15
N GLU A 42 10.69 -12.11 13.16
CA GLU A 42 9.55 -11.23 12.89
C GLU A 42 9.98 -10.17 11.85
N PRO A 43 9.15 -9.87 10.85
CA PRO A 43 9.52 -8.92 9.80
C PRO A 43 9.89 -7.58 10.44
N GLU A 44 11.06 -7.05 10.07
CA GLU A 44 11.54 -5.79 10.59
C GLU A 44 10.58 -4.67 10.20
N GLU A 45 9.98 -4.01 11.21
CA GLU A 45 9.04 -2.93 11.00
C GLU A 45 9.68 -1.75 10.25
N GLY A 46 8.98 -1.24 9.23
CA GLY A 46 9.46 -0.15 8.40
C GLY A 46 10.22 -0.62 7.16
N TRP A 47 11.12 0.22 6.66
CA TRP A 47 11.84 -0.02 5.41
C TRP A 47 13.04 -0.96 5.58
N VAL A 48 13.09 -1.98 4.72
CA VAL A 48 14.27 -2.82 4.49
C VAL A 48 14.78 -2.59 3.07
N PHE A 49 16.04 -2.16 2.95
CA PHE A 49 16.72 -1.95 1.66
C PHE A 49 18.08 -2.66 1.63
N PRO A 50 18.40 -3.38 0.53
CA PRO A 50 17.45 -3.87 -0.46
C PRO A 50 16.48 -4.89 0.16
N ALA A 51 15.31 -5.08 -0.46
CA ALA A 51 14.34 -6.08 0.01
C ALA A 51 14.93 -7.50 0.03
N SER A 52 15.74 -7.83 -0.98
CA SER A 52 16.57 -9.03 -1.06
C SER A 52 17.92 -8.69 -1.71
N PRO A 53 19.03 -9.33 -1.33
CA PRO A 53 20.29 -9.26 -2.08
C PRO A 53 20.14 -9.65 -3.55
N LYS A 54 19.18 -10.53 -3.88
CA LYS A 54 18.89 -10.96 -5.26
C LYS A 54 18.10 -9.90 -6.04
N VAL A 55 17.46 -8.95 -5.36
CA VAL A 55 16.62 -7.89 -5.94
C VAL A 55 17.04 -6.51 -5.41
N PRO A 56 18.29 -6.06 -5.71
CA PRO A 56 18.88 -4.87 -5.09
C PRO A 56 18.21 -3.54 -5.47
N PHE A 57 17.30 -3.57 -6.45
CA PHE A 57 16.56 -2.43 -6.98
C PHE A 57 15.15 -2.31 -6.36
N SER A 58 14.98 -2.88 -5.17
CA SER A 58 13.70 -2.89 -4.45
C SER A 58 13.90 -2.65 -2.95
N GLY A 59 12.86 -2.18 -2.28
CA GLY A 59 12.74 -2.14 -0.83
C GLY A 59 11.40 -2.71 -0.39
N ARG A 60 11.38 -3.32 0.79
CA ARG A 60 10.18 -3.88 1.42
C ARG A 60 9.80 -3.03 2.62
N TYR A 61 8.51 -2.74 2.77
CA TYR A 61 7.98 -2.05 3.94
C TYR A 61 7.00 -2.93 4.71
N GLU A 62 7.23 -3.04 6.01
CA GLU A 62 6.31 -3.69 6.95
C GLU A 62 5.62 -2.64 7.83
N PHE A 63 4.29 -2.65 7.85
CA PHE A 63 3.54 -1.70 8.68
C PHE A 63 3.57 -2.10 10.15
N ARG A 64 3.96 -1.15 10.99
CA ARG A 64 4.05 -1.30 12.44
C ARG A 64 2.73 -1.77 13.03
N ARG A 65 2.82 -2.75 13.94
CA ARG A 65 1.66 -3.32 14.65
C ARG A 65 0.57 -3.92 13.76
N THR A 66 0.87 -4.26 12.51
CA THR A 66 -0.08 -4.92 11.61
C THR A 66 0.20 -6.41 11.44
N LEU A 67 1.43 -6.86 11.73
CA LEU A 67 1.89 -8.24 11.56
C LEU A 67 1.60 -8.76 10.14
N GLY A 68 1.86 -7.92 9.13
CA GLY A 68 1.58 -8.19 7.72
C GLY A 68 0.09 -8.21 7.37
N SER A 69 -0.85 -8.00 8.29
CA SER A 69 -2.28 -8.12 7.98
C SER A 69 -2.79 -6.95 7.14
N TYR A 70 -3.62 -7.24 6.13
CA TYR A 70 -4.36 -6.22 5.38
C TYR A 70 -5.54 -5.62 6.19
N LYS A 71 -5.97 -6.25 7.29
CA LYS A 71 -7.16 -5.82 8.04
C LYS A 71 -7.13 -4.35 8.53
N PRO A 72 -6.02 -3.81 9.06
CA PRO A 72 -5.95 -2.39 9.43
C PRO A 72 -6.28 -1.45 8.27
N HIS A 73 -5.80 -1.76 7.06
CA HIS A 73 -6.06 -1.00 5.84
C HIS A 73 -7.55 -1.03 5.46
N PHE A 74 -8.14 -2.22 5.48
CA PHE A 74 -9.58 -2.39 5.25
C PHE A 74 -10.42 -1.62 6.28
N TRP A 75 -10.07 -1.69 7.56
CA TRP A 75 -10.83 -0.99 8.61
C TRP A 75 -10.60 0.52 8.60
N ALA A 76 -9.42 0.99 8.18
CA ALA A 76 -9.19 2.41 7.92
C ALA A 76 -10.05 2.91 6.75
N ALA A 77 -10.25 2.09 5.71
CA ALA A 77 -11.13 2.38 4.60
C ALA A 77 -12.59 2.54 5.04
N ASP A 78 -13.13 1.55 5.75
CA ASP A 78 -14.50 1.61 6.30
C ASP A 78 -14.66 2.80 7.28
N GLY A 79 -13.66 3.06 8.10
CA GLY A 79 -13.64 4.21 9.00
C GLY A 79 -13.70 5.53 8.24
N TRP A 80 -12.88 5.66 7.19
CA TRP A 80 -12.92 6.83 6.31
C TRP A 80 -14.29 6.98 5.66
N ASP A 81 -14.88 5.94 5.07
CA ASP A 81 -16.19 6.01 4.41
C ASP A 81 -17.29 6.53 5.34
N ARG A 82 -17.26 6.14 6.62
CA ARG A 82 -18.21 6.60 7.65
C ARG A 82 -18.03 8.07 8.01
N ALA A 83 -16.79 8.55 8.05
CA ALA A 83 -16.46 9.93 8.42
C ALA A 83 -16.48 10.89 7.21
N ARG A 84 -16.25 10.38 5.99
CA ARG A 84 -16.01 11.12 4.75
C ARG A 84 -17.09 12.14 4.41
N GLY A 85 -18.36 11.80 4.65
CA GLY A 85 -19.49 12.70 4.40
C GLY A 85 -19.55 13.93 5.33
N PHE A 86 -18.79 13.91 6.43
CA PHE A 86 -18.77 14.95 7.46
C PHE A 86 -17.43 15.69 7.52
N ALA A 87 -16.42 15.23 6.77
CA ALA A 87 -15.12 15.87 6.69
C ALA A 87 -15.20 17.22 5.94
N ASP A 88 -14.28 18.14 6.27
CA ASP A 88 -14.09 19.37 5.51
C ASP A 88 -13.82 19.03 4.03
N PRO A 89 -14.54 19.63 3.07
CA PRO A 89 -14.30 19.42 1.64
C PRO A 89 -12.83 19.61 1.22
N ALA A 90 -12.10 20.53 1.87
CA ALA A 90 -10.69 20.80 1.62
C ALA A 90 -9.75 19.68 2.12
N LEU A 91 -10.22 18.81 3.02
CA LEU A 91 -9.54 17.57 3.42
C LEU A 91 -10.00 16.38 2.57
N ARG A 92 -11.28 16.34 2.21
CA ARG A 92 -11.90 15.18 1.56
C ARG A 92 -11.23 14.79 0.24
N GLU A 93 -11.11 15.74 -0.70
CA GLU A 93 -10.52 15.46 -2.03
C GLU A 93 -9.06 15.02 -1.92
N PRO A 94 -8.19 15.71 -1.16
CA PRO A 94 -6.81 15.26 -0.97
C PRO A 94 -6.71 13.89 -0.31
N LEU A 95 -7.52 13.62 0.72
CA LEU A 95 -7.45 12.35 1.44
C LEU A 95 -7.98 11.20 0.60
N ASP A 96 -9.06 11.39 -0.16
CA ASP A 96 -9.57 10.41 -1.13
C ASP A 96 -8.48 10.03 -2.14
N GLY A 97 -7.79 11.02 -2.70
CA GLY A 97 -6.71 10.79 -3.66
C GLY A 97 -5.52 10.05 -3.07
N PHE A 98 -5.14 10.36 -1.83
CA PHE A 98 -4.05 9.67 -1.12
C PHE A 98 -4.40 8.21 -0.79
N LEU A 99 -5.64 7.95 -0.37
CA LEU A 99 -6.11 6.64 0.06
C LEU A 99 -6.28 5.64 -1.10
N ARG A 100 -6.48 6.11 -2.34
CA ARG A 100 -6.46 5.25 -3.55
C ARG A 100 -5.17 4.46 -3.72
N GLY A 101 -4.07 4.89 -3.09
CA GLY A 101 -2.80 4.17 -3.11
C GLY A 101 -2.69 3.07 -2.06
N LEU A 102 -3.39 3.20 -0.93
CA LEU A 102 -3.27 2.34 0.26
C LEU A 102 -4.35 1.26 0.32
N ILE A 103 -5.55 1.62 -0.15
CA ILE A 103 -6.75 0.80 0.02
C ILE A 103 -7.12 0.19 -1.32
N TRP A 104 -7.18 -1.14 -1.32
CA TRP A 104 -7.75 -1.96 -2.37
C TRP A 104 -9.24 -2.20 -2.10
N TRP A 105 -10.09 -1.84 -3.07
CA TRP A 105 -11.54 -1.96 -2.99
C TRP A 105 -12.11 -3.25 -3.64
N GLY A 106 -11.25 -4.15 -4.12
CA GLY A 106 -11.65 -5.37 -4.82
C GLY A 106 -11.44 -5.29 -6.34
N PRO A 107 -11.71 -6.38 -7.09
CA PRO A 107 -11.56 -6.45 -8.54
C PRO A 107 -12.73 -5.85 -9.34
N ASP A 108 -13.62 -5.08 -8.68
CA ASP A 108 -14.43 -3.98 -9.24
C ASP A 108 -15.49 -3.53 -8.18
N PRO A 109 -15.66 -2.24 -7.83
CA PRO A 109 -16.84 -1.80 -7.08
C PRO A 109 -18.11 -1.53 -7.93
N ASP A 110 -17.96 -1.29 -9.25
CA ASP A 110 -18.87 -1.24 -10.43
C ASP A 110 -18.14 -0.30 -11.45
N ASP A 111 -17.50 -0.86 -12.45
CA ASP A 111 -16.23 -0.43 -13.08
C ASP A 111 -16.18 0.98 -13.70
N GLU A 112 -15.14 1.73 -13.34
CA GLU A 112 -14.46 2.63 -14.27
C GLU A 112 -12.94 2.52 -14.06
N ASP A 113 -12.27 1.72 -14.90
CA ASP A 113 -10.87 2.00 -15.21
C ASP A 113 -9.91 1.58 -14.08
N ASP A 114 -10.11 0.41 -13.46
CA ASP A 114 -9.14 -0.13 -12.49
C ASP A 114 -7.82 -0.33 -13.23
N GLY A 115 -6.93 0.68 -13.14
CA GLY A 115 -5.66 0.80 -13.86
C GLY A 115 -4.67 -0.36 -13.70
N LEU A 116 -5.07 -1.45 -13.05
CA LEU A 116 -4.47 -2.77 -13.10
C LEU A 116 -4.57 -3.41 -14.50
N ASP A 117 -5.61 -3.11 -15.30
CA ASP A 117 -5.81 -3.78 -16.60
C ASP A 117 -5.44 -2.95 -17.84
N GLY A 118 -5.55 -1.62 -17.80
CA GLY A 118 -5.27 -0.78 -18.98
C GLY A 118 -3.77 -0.54 -19.27
N ALA A 119 -2.95 -0.45 -18.22
CA ALA A 119 -1.54 -0.07 -18.34
C ALA A 119 -0.57 -1.22 -18.02
N ASP A 120 -0.91 -2.08 -17.05
CA ASP A 120 -0.01 -3.09 -16.48
C ASP A 120 -0.01 -4.45 -17.17
N GLY A 121 -0.91 -4.69 -18.14
CA GLY A 121 -0.90 -5.90 -18.98
C GLY A 121 0.40 -6.12 -19.78
N ARG A 122 1.30 -5.12 -19.81
CA ARG A 122 2.68 -5.24 -20.35
C ARG A 122 3.72 -5.68 -19.31
N LEU A 123 3.47 -5.38 -18.04
CA LEU A 123 4.38 -5.66 -16.94
C LEU A 123 4.09 -7.02 -16.32
N PHE A 124 2.82 -7.36 -16.16
CA PHE A 124 2.39 -8.61 -15.58
C PHE A 124 1.40 -9.33 -16.49
N PRO A 125 1.48 -10.66 -16.61
CA PRO A 125 0.45 -11.42 -17.29
C PRO A 125 -0.89 -11.23 -16.56
N SER A 126 -1.97 -11.11 -17.34
CA SER A 126 -3.35 -11.02 -16.83
C SER A 126 -3.79 -12.27 -16.05
N ASP A 127 -3.12 -13.40 -16.27
CA ASP A 127 -3.34 -14.65 -15.53
C ASP A 127 -2.08 -14.95 -14.69
N PRO A 128 -2.04 -14.53 -13.41
CA PRO A 128 -0.93 -14.89 -12.52
C PRO A 128 -0.88 -16.42 -12.35
N ALA A 129 0.32 -16.98 -12.18
CA ALA A 129 0.42 -18.40 -11.90
C ALA A 129 -0.44 -18.75 -10.65
N PRO A 130 -1.11 -19.92 -10.60
CA PRO A 130 -2.02 -20.27 -9.49
C PRO A 130 -1.39 -20.24 -8.09
N THR A 131 -0.05 -20.22 -8.03
CA THR A 131 0.79 -20.29 -6.84
C THR A 131 1.66 -19.04 -6.63
N GLY A 132 1.47 -17.98 -7.43
CA GLY A 132 2.26 -16.74 -7.33
C GLY A 132 1.61 -15.67 -6.45
N PRO A 133 2.38 -14.64 -6.04
CA PRO A 133 1.87 -13.57 -5.20
C PRO A 133 0.80 -12.77 -5.96
N ARG A 134 -0.36 -12.59 -5.34
CA ARG A 134 -1.42 -11.76 -5.90
C ARG A 134 -1.11 -10.29 -5.65
N ARG A 135 -1.52 -9.44 -6.59
CA ARG A 135 -1.30 -7.99 -6.53
C ARG A 135 -2.55 -7.31 -5.99
N LEU A 136 -2.41 -6.61 -4.88
CA LEU A 136 -3.46 -5.80 -4.26
C LEU A 136 -3.42 -4.35 -4.75
N LEU A 137 -2.24 -3.81 -5.04
CA LEU A 137 -2.06 -2.45 -5.55
C LEU A 137 -0.85 -2.39 -6.49
N VAL A 138 -0.95 -1.56 -7.51
CA VAL A 138 0.13 -1.23 -8.45
C VAL A 138 0.08 0.27 -8.72
N ARG A 139 1.19 0.97 -8.48
CA ARG A 139 1.32 2.41 -8.74
C ARG A 139 2.66 2.72 -9.38
N ARG A 140 2.64 3.30 -10.56
CA ARG A 140 3.84 3.72 -11.29
C ARG A 140 4.46 4.96 -10.64
N PRO A 141 5.73 5.28 -10.91
CA PRO A 141 6.38 6.45 -10.35
C PRO A 141 5.58 7.78 -10.48
N PRO A 142 4.94 8.10 -11.62
CA PRO A 142 4.10 9.31 -11.73
C PRO A 142 2.86 9.29 -10.82
N GLU A 143 2.27 8.10 -10.60
CA GLU A 143 1.14 7.94 -9.69
C GLU A 143 1.58 8.06 -8.23
N VAL A 144 2.74 7.52 -7.87
CA VAL A 144 3.35 7.71 -6.54
C VAL A 144 3.61 9.19 -6.25
N LEU A 145 4.12 9.95 -7.22
CA LEU A 145 4.27 11.40 -7.10
C LEU A 145 2.92 12.10 -6.88
N SER A 146 1.86 11.64 -7.57
CA SER A 146 0.51 12.13 -7.35
C SER A 146 0.04 11.85 -5.93
N LEU A 147 0.24 10.63 -5.40
CA LEU A 147 -0.10 10.27 -4.02
C LEU A 147 0.63 11.18 -3.00
N ALA A 148 1.93 11.43 -3.20
CA ALA A 148 2.71 12.34 -2.34
C ALA A 148 2.14 13.76 -2.34
N ALA A 149 1.74 14.26 -3.52
CA ALA A 149 1.11 15.57 -3.65
C ALA A 149 -0.26 15.65 -2.94
N HIS A 150 -1.05 14.56 -2.97
CA HIS A 150 -2.31 14.46 -2.23
C HIS A 150 -2.06 14.48 -0.73
N TRP A 151 -1.09 13.70 -0.24
CA TRP A 151 -0.70 13.70 1.16
C TRP A 151 -0.25 15.08 1.65
N GLY A 152 0.60 15.78 0.89
CA GLY A 152 1.04 17.13 1.25
C GLY A 152 -0.10 18.15 1.41
N ARG A 153 -1.24 17.92 0.74
CA ARG A 153 -2.47 18.72 0.92
C ARG A 153 -3.34 18.21 2.08
N ALA A 154 -3.43 16.90 2.29
CA ALA A 154 -4.26 16.29 3.33
C ALA A 154 -3.65 16.47 4.73
N ALA A 155 -2.36 16.20 4.90
CA ALA A 155 -1.69 16.09 6.20
C ALA A 155 -1.88 17.31 7.13
N PRO A 156 -1.77 18.57 6.66
CA PRO A 156 -1.96 19.74 7.52
C PRO A 156 -3.40 19.91 8.04
N ARG A 157 -4.37 19.24 7.40
CA ARG A 157 -5.80 19.34 7.70
C ARG A 157 -6.33 18.14 8.47
N LEU A 158 -5.54 17.07 8.56
CA LEU A 158 -5.98 15.78 9.06
C LEU A 158 -6.45 15.85 10.53
N GLU A 159 -5.79 16.66 11.36
CA GLU A 159 -6.18 16.85 12.76
C GLU A 159 -7.60 17.41 12.92
N GLY A 160 -8.09 18.20 11.96
CA GLY A 160 -9.48 18.70 11.95
C GLY A 160 -10.53 17.60 11.78
N LEU A 161 -10.12 16.38 11.41
CA LEU A 161 -11.01 15.22 11.28
C LEU A 161 -11.24 14.51 12.62
N ARG A 162 -10.38 14.69 13.63
CA ARG A 162 -10.35 13.90 14.87
C ARG A 162 -11.73 13.70 15.49
N ASP A 163 -12.37 14.79 15.89
CA ASP A 163 -13.67 14.74 16.56
C ASP A 163 -14.75 14.07 15.70
N THR A 164 -14.70 14.29 14.38
CA THR A 164 -15.64 13.69 13.43
C THR A 164 -15.39 12.21 13.27
N TYR A 165 -14.13 11.80 13.15
CA TYR A 165 -13.75 10.40 13.04
C TYR A 165 -14.15 9.64 14.31
N ASP A 166 -13.82 10.17 15.48
CA ASP A 166 -14.14 9.52 16.74
C ASP A 166 -15.66 9.41 16.97
N ALA A 167 -16.44 10.41 16.54
CA ALA A 167 -17.90 10.36 16.65
C ALA A 167 -18.56 9.38 15.66
N ARG A 168 -17.98 9.13 14.49
CA ARG A 168 -18.66 8.43 13.37
C ARG A 168 -18.06 7.07 13.02
N ALA A 169 -16.77 6.91 13.25
CA ALA A 169 -15.95 5.81 12.75
C ALA A 169 -15.25 5.02 13.85
N ALA A 170 -15.06 5.58 15.05
CA ALA A 170 -14.41 4.86 16.16
C ALA A 170 -15.13 3.54 16.48
N ARG A 171 -14.33 2.50 16.67
CA ARG A 171 -14.79 1.16 17.05
C ARG A 171 -13.85 0.62 18.13
N PRO A 172 -14.11 0.94 19.41
CA PRO A 172 -13.29 0.45 20.51
C PRO A 172 -13.11 -1.07 20.44
N GLY A 173 -11.86 -1.53 20.50
CA GLY A 173 -11.50 -2.95 20.35
C GLY A 173 -11.39 -3.47 18.91
N GLY A 174 -11.58 -2.61 17.90
CA GLY A 174 -11.31 -2.90 16.49
C GLY A 174 -9.84 -2.72 16.11
N TRP A 175 -9.52 -3.02 14.84
CA TRP A 175 -8.15 -2.86 14.29
C TRP A 175 -7.72 -1.40 14.17
N VAL A 176 -8.66 -0.51 13.89
CA VAL A 176 -8.49 0.95 13.87
C VAL A 176 -9.50 1.52 14.85
N PRO A 177 -9.19 1.53 16.16
CA PRO A 177 -10.18 1.81 17.20
C PRO A 177 -10.65 3.26 17.24
N ASP A 178 -9.81 4.20 16.83
CA ASP A 178 -9.98 5.64 16.96
C ASP A 178 -9.21 6.40 15.87
N PHE A 179 -9.29 7.74 15.90
CA PHE A 179 -8.57 8.60 14.98
C PHE A 179 -7.04 8.47 15.09
N ASP A 180 -6.49 8.27 16.29
CA ASP A 180 -5.03 8.17 16.46
C ASP A 180 -4.45 6.93 15.77
N ALA A 181 -5.16 5.80 15.84
CA ALA A 181 -4.79 4.61 15.09
C ALA A 181 -4.91 4.81 13.57
N PHE A 182 -5.92 5.55 13.12
CA PHE A 182 -6.11 5.91 11.71
C PHE A 182 -4.96 6.81 11.23
N ASP A 183 -4.69 7.93 11.92
CA ASP A 183 -3.60 8.85 11.60
C ASP A 183 -2.24 8.15 11.61
N ALA A 184 -1.99 7.27 12.59
CA ALA A 184 -0.75 6.49 12.66
C ALA A 184 -0.56 5.57 11.44
N LEU A 185 -1.63 4.95 10.93
CA LEU A 185 -1.55 4.15 9.70
C LEU A 185 -1.29 5.02 8.48
N LEU A 186 -2.00 6.15 8.35
CA LEU A 186 -1.84 7.09 7.24
C LEU A 186 -0.43 7.67 7.16
N ARG A 187 0.19 7.96 8.32
CA ARG A 187 1.59 8.44 8.38
C ARG A 187 2.61 7.39 7.97
N GLN A 188 2.36 6.12 8.28
CA GLN A 188 3.20 5.02 7.77
C GLN A 188 3.05 4.88 6.26
N TRP A 189 1.83 5.00 5.72
CA TRP A 189 1.64 5.03 4.28
C TRP A 189 2.32 6.24 3.63
N ALA A 190 2.32 7.40 4.28
CA ALA A 190 3.04 8.57 3.81
C ALA A 190 4.55 8.34 3.76
N GLU A 191 5.13 7.68 4.77
CA GLU A 191 6.53 7.27 4.76
C GLU A 191 6.86 6.40 3.54
N VAL A 192 5.94 5.48 3.19
CA VAL A 192 6.09 4.62 2.02
C VAL A 192 6.07 5.42 0.71
N VAL A 193 5.07 6.30 0.57
CA VAL A 193 4.85 7.11 -0.64
C VAL A 193 5.97 8.12 -0.83
N ASP A 194 6.37 8.83 0.23
CA ASP A 194 7.41 9.86 0.16
C ASP A 194 8.77 9.26 -0.17
N GLU A 195 9.14 8.13 0.44
CA GLU A 195 10.41 7.45 0.15
C GLU A 195 10.45 6.91 -1.29
N SER A 196 9.33 6.38 -1.79
CA SER A 196 9.22 5.90 -3.17
C SER A 196 9.25 7.04 -4.17
N ALA A 197 8.54 8.14 -3.90
CA ALA A 197 8.56 9.36 -4.69
C ALA A 197 9.97 9.96 -4.78
N ARG A 198 10.69 10.01 -3.65
CA ARG A 198 12.07 10.53 -3.57
C ARG A 198 13.03 9.72 -4.45
N ARG A 199 12.80 8.42 -4.60
CA ARG A 199 13.60 7.52 -5.45
C ARG A 199 13.16 7.48 -6.91
N GLY A 200 11.99 8.03 -7.23
CA GLY A 200 11.36 7.87 -8.54
C GLY A 200 10.92 6.42 -8.80
N TRP A 201 10.58 5.68 -7.74
CA TRP A 201 10.19 4.27 -7.79
C TRP A 201 8.66 4.12 -7.80
N GLY A 202 8.18 2.98 -8.28
CA GLY A 202 6.77 2.60 -8.18
C GLY A 202 6.50 1.74 -6.96
N LEU A 203 5.23 1.54 -6.64
CA LEU A 203 4.75 0.76 -5.50
C LEU A 203 3.95 -0.45 -5.95
N LEU A 204 4.15 -1.55 -5.24
CA LEU A 204 3.43 -2.81 -5.38
C LEU A 204 2.99 -3.28 -4.00
N GLY A 205 1.76 -3.74 -3.86
CA GLY A 205 1.27 -4.43 -2.66
C GLY A 205 0.95 -5.85 -3.03
N LEU A 206 1.59 -6.79 -2.34
CA LEU A 206 1.57 -8.21 -2.65
C LEU A 206 1.00 -9.02 -1.48
N THR A 207 0.38 -10.15 -1.78
CA THR A 207 -0.23 -11.10 -0.82
C THR A 207 -0.06 -12.52 -1.35
N VAL A 208 -0.05 -13.52 -0.46
CA VAL A 208 0.06 -14.95 -0.80
C VAL A 208 -1.24 -15.71 -0.67
#